data_AF-A0AAD4FEZ4-F1
#
_entry.id   AF-A0AAD4FEZ4-F1
#
_cell.length_a   1.000
_cell.length_b   1.000
_cell.length_c   1.000
_cell.angle_alpha   90.00
_cell.angle_beta   90.00
_cell.angle_gamma   90.00
#
_symmetry.space_group_name_H-M   'P 1'
#
loop_
_entity.id
_entity.type
_entity.pdbx_description
1 polymer ?
#
loop_
_entity_poly.entity_id
_entity_poly.type
_entity_poly.pdbx_seq_one_letter_code
_entity_poly.pdbx_strand_id
1 'polypeptide(L)'
;MTSYRLELSNSHPPLLQLITTTPTNLPASYPELSSSWEVNSKALPPMPDRDLCECMQASISCALSRDLNTSDYDEVFGFICSERLSVCAGINTNTTTGVYGAYSMCNDTQKLTYVMDAYYLDQNSASTACDHDGAAEIRSFPRPTSSCKAKLNEVASNVTWAATATAS
;
A
#
# COMPACT_ATOMS: atom_id res chain seq x y z
N MET A 1 -18.47 24.21 35.44
CA MET A 1 -19.13 23.56 34.28
C MET A 1 -20.41 24.27 33.81
N THR A 2 -20.66 25.53 34.19
CA THR A 2 -21.90 26.26 33.84
C THR A 2 -21.73 27.18 32.62
N SER A 3 -20.52 27.66 32.35
CA SER A 3 -20.23 28.62 31.26
C SER A 3 -20.49 28.04 29.86
N TYR A 4 -20.01 26.83 29.58
CA TYR A 4 -20.16 26.20 28.25
C TYR A 4 -21.63 25.89 27.89
N ARG A 5 -22.46 25.53 28.89
CA ARG A 5 -23.90 25.32 28.68
C ARG A 5 -24.64 26.63 28.38
N LEU A 6 -24.22 27.74 29.00
CA LEU A 6 -24.77 29.08 28.71
C LEU A 6 -24.42 29.53 27.28
N GLU A 7 -23.17 29.34 26.85
CA GLU A 7 -22.72 29.66 25.48
C GLU A 7 -23.53 28.93 24.41
N LEU A 8 -23.71 27.60 24.55
CA LEU A 8 -24.53 26.81 23.61
C LEU A 8 -26.01 27.21 23.63
N SER A 9 -26.54 27.59 24.79
CA SER A 9 -27.94 28.04 24.90
C SER A 9 -28.18 29.41 24.28
N ASN A 10 -27.14 30.25 24.15
CA ASN A 10 -27.22 31.56 23.54
C ASN A 10 -26.88 31.56 22.04
N SER A 11 -26.19 30.53 21.54
CA SER A 11 -25.87 30.42 20.11
C SER A 11 -27.09 30.03 19.29
N HIS A 12 -27.74 31.01 18.67
CA HIS A 12 -28.81 30.82 17.70
C HIS A 12 -28.38 31.39 16.34
N PRO A 13 -27.49 30.70 15.58
CA PRO A 13 -27.15 31.16 14.25
C PRO A 13 -28.42 31.15 13.38
N PRO A 14 -28.72 32.23 12.64
CA PRO A 14 -29.86 32.24 11.74
C PRO A 14 -29.70 31.12 10.70
N LEU A 15 -30.71 30.26 10.58
CA LEU A 15 -30.72 29.23 9.55
C LEU A 15 -30.96 29.90 8.19
N LEU A 16 -30.00 29.79 7.28
CA LEU A 16 -30.25 30.12 5.88
C LEU A 16 -31.21 29.08 5.31
N GLN A 17 -32.41 29.50 4.89
CA GLN A 17 -33.30 28.61 4.13
C GLN A 17 -32.62 28.29 2.79
N LEU A 18 -32.57 26.99 2.44
CA LEU A 18 -32.03 26.48 1.17
C LEU A 18 -32.98 26.83 0.01
N ILE A 19 -33.17 28.13 -0.26
CA ILE A 19 -33.91 28.59 -1.42
C ILE A 19 -32.94 28.76 -2.60
N THR A 20 -32.84 27.68 -3.39
CA THR A 20 -32.47 27.68 -4.81
C THR A 20 -31.20 28.42 -5.25
N THR A 21 -30.17 28.54 -4.40
CA THR A 21 -28.87 29.03 -4.86
C THR A 21 -28.11 27.88 -5.51
N THR A 22 -27.90 27.92 -6.82
CA THR A 22 -26.95 27.03 -7.49
C THR A 22 -25.55 27.37 -6.94
N PRO A 23 -24.86 26.45 -6.23
CA PRO A 23 -23.55 26.75 -5.69
C PRO A 23 -22.57 27.01 -6.84
N THR A 24 -21.97 28.20 -6.87
CA THR A 24 -20.91 28.59 -7.83
C THR A 24 -19.50 28.23 -7.32
N ASN A 25 -19.41 27.51 -6.20
CA ASN A 25 -18.14 27.15 -5.61
C ASN A 25 -17.35 26.22 -6.52
N LEU A 26 -16.12 26.62 -6.84
CA LEU A 26 -15.13 25.74 -7.44
C LEU A 26 -14.52 24.85 -6.35
N PRO A 27 -14.02 23.65 -6.71
CA PRO A 27 -13.20 22.86 -5.81
C PRO A 27 -12.05 23.72 -5.30
N ALA A 28 -11.81 23.69 -3.99
CA ALA A 28 -10.65 24.34 -3.41
C ALA A 28 -9.37 23.76 -4.02
N SER A 29 -8.41 24.64 -4.33
CA SER A 29 -7.09 24.22 -4.77
C SER A 29 -6.38 23.51 -3.62
N TYR A 30 -5.77 22.36 -3.89
CA TYR A 30 -4.90 21.72 -2.92
C TYR A 30 -3.61 22.52 -2.71
N PRO A 31 -2.99 22.47 -1.52
CA PRO A 31 -1.68 23.06 -1.30
C PRO A 31 -0.64 22.47 -2.27
N GLU A 32 0.33 23.29 -2.66
CA GLU A 32 1.51 22.83 -3.40
C GLU A 32 2.47 22.07 -2.49
N LEU A 33 3.32 21.22 -3.09
CA LEU A 33 4.37 20.51 -2.36
C LEU A 33 5.37 21.51 -1.76
N SER A 34 5.70 21.32 -0.49
CA SER A 34 6.66 22.12 0.25
C SER A 34 7.21 21.30 1.43
N SER A 35 8.20 21.83 2.13
CA SER A 35 8.68 21.22 3.39
C SER A 35 7.61 21.14 4.49
N SER A 36 6.53 21.91 4.36
CA SER A 36 5.37 21.88 5.26
C SER A 36 4.19 21.08 4.72
N TRP A 37 4.28 20.59 3.47
CA TRP A 37 3.22 19.85 2.80
C TRP A 37 3.79 18.85 1.80
N GLU A 38 3.89 17.59 2.19
CA GLU A 38 4.58 16.53 1.42
C GLU A 38 3.60 15.54 0.78
N VAL A 39 2.37 16.00 0.49
CA VAL A 39 1.32 15.20 -0.14
C VAL A 39 1.04 15.70 -1.54
N ASN A 40 1.32 14.85 -2.54
CA ASN A 40 1.00 15.09 -3.93
C ASN A 40 -0.52 15.08 -4.12
N SER A 41 -1.10 16.23 -4.42
CA SER A 41 -2.54 16.41 -4.57
C SER A 41 -3.15 15.78 -5.83
N LYS A 42 -2.31 15.31 -6.76
CA LYS A 42 -2.75 14.71 -8.02
C LYS A 42 -2.74 13.18 -7.99
N ALA A 43 -2.22 12.58 -6.92
CA ALA A 43 -2.07 11.14 -6.79
C ALA A 43 -2.76 10.67 -5.51
N LEU A 44 -3.63 9.67 -5.64
CA LEU A 44 -4.27 8.99 -4.53
C LEU A 44 -3.75 7.55 -4.44
N PRO A 45 -3.66 6.99 -3.22
CA PRO A 45 -3.37 5.57 -3.08
C PRO A 45 -4.47 4.71 -3.73
N PRO A 46 -4.15 3.47 -4.13
CA PRO A 46 -5.14 2.51 -4.59
C PRO A 46 -6.25 2.31 -3.57
N MET A 47 -7.47 2.07 -4.04
CA MET A 47 -8.56 1.66 -3.17
C MET A 47 -8.23 0.30 -2.54
N PRO A 48 -8.44 0.11 -1.22
CA PRO A 48 -8.26 -1.20 -0.60
C PRO A 48 -9.08 -2.30 -1.31
N ASP A 49 -8.39 -3.32 -1.82
CA ASP A 49 -8.97 -4.52 -2.41
C ASP A 49 -8.42 -5.76 -1.71
N ARG A 50 -9.23 -6.34 -0.83
CA ARG A 50 -8.86 -7.55 -0.07
C ARG A 50 -8.62 -8.74 -0.99
N ASP A 51 -9.46 -8.91 -2.01
CA ASP A 51 -9.39 -10.05 -2.91
C ASP A 51 -8.11 -9.99 -3.76
N LEU A 52 -7.65 -8.78 -4.12
CA LEU A 52 -6.35 -8.60 -4.77
C LEU A 52 -5.20 -9.05 -3.86
N CYS A 53 -5.21 -8.69 -2.58
CA CYS A 53 -4.18 -9.12 -1.62
C CYS A 53 -4.21 -10.63 -1.37
N GLU A 54 -5.39 -11.25 -1.35
CA GLU A 54 -5.54 -12.71 -1.26
C GLU A 54 -5.03 -13.40 -2.53
N CYS A 55 -5.36 -12.86 -3.70
CA CYS A 55 -4.88 -13.37 -4.98
C CYS A 55 -3.38 -13.24 -5.15
N MET A 56 -2.78 -12.15 -4.66
CA MET A 56 -1.34 -11.99 -4.58
C MET A 56 -0.73 -13.11 -3.76
N GLN A 57 -1.21 -13.36 -2.53
CA GLN A 57 -0.69 -14.46 -1.70
C GLN A 57 -0.86 -15.84 -2.35
N ALA A 58 -1.96 -16.06 -3.07
CA ALA A 58 -2.20 -17.33 -3.77
C ALA A 58 -1.25 -17.57 -4.96
N SER A 59 -0.57 -16.53 -5.45
CA SER A 59 0.42 -16.61 -6.53
C SER A 59 1.87 -16.80 -6.07
N ILE A 60 2.13 -16.72 -4.76
CA ILE A 60 3.46 -16.76 -4.16
C ILE A 60 4.10 -18.14 -4.24
N SER A 61 5.38 -18.21 -4.60
CA SER A 61 6.22 -19.41 -4.57
C SER A 61 7.14 -19.46 -3.35
N CYS A 62 7.57 -18.33 -2.80
CA CYS A 62 8.32 -18.21 -1.56
C CYS A 62 7.51 -17.42 -0.55
N ALA A 63 6.98 -18.11 0.46
CA ALA A 63 6.05 -17.50 1.40
C ALA A 63 6.64 -17.39 2.79
N LEU A 64 6.16 -16.40 3.54
CA LEU A 64 6.47 -16.25 4.95
C LEU A 64 6.25 -17.57 5.71
N SER A 65 7.24 -17.93 6.54
CA SER A 65 7.14 -19.02 7.49
C SER A 65 6.05 -18.73 8.51
N ARG A 66 5.33 -19.77 8.94
CA ARG A 66 4.31 -19.64 10.00
C ARG A 66 4.90 -19.35 11.37
N ASP A 67 6.20 -19.59 11.53
CA ASP A 67 6.91 -19.48 12.80
C ASP A 67 7.60 -18.11 12.97
N LEU A 68 7.57 -17.24 11.96
CA LEU A 68 8.14 -15.90 12.05
C LEU A 68 7.28 -14.98 12.93
N ASN A 69 7.89 -14.32 13.91
CA ASN A 69 7.19 -13.35 14.73
C ASN A 69 7.06 -12.02 13.99
N THR A 70 5.93 -11.34 14.20
CA THR A 70 5.70 -10.01 13.61
C THR A 70 6.70 -8.96 14.09
N SER A 71 7.38 -9.18 15.22
CA SER A 71 8.49 -8.32 15.69
C SER A 71 9.68 -8.32 14.75
N ASP A 72 9.84 -9.36 13.95
CA ASP A 72 11.02 -9.60 13.12
C ASP A 72 10.79 -9.11 11.67
N TYR A 73 9.56 -8.68 11.35
CA TYR A 73 9.19 -8.24 10.01
C TYR A 73 10.02 -7.04 9.53
N ASP A 74 10.29 -6.08 10.43
CA ASP A 74 11.06 -4.88 10.11
C ASP A 74 12.49 -5.21 9.69
N GLU A 75 13.10 -6.23 10.31
CA GLU A 75 14.44 -6.71 9.95
C GLU A 75 14.43 -7.35 8.56
N VAL A 76 13.46 -8.20 8.27
CA VAL A 76 13.34 -8.86 6.96
C VAL A 76 13.03 -7.86 5.85
N PHE A 77 12.09 -6.93 6.07
CA PHE A 77 11.85 -5.82 5.14
C PHE A 77 13.12 -4.99 4.93
N GLY A 78 13.78 -4.61 6.03
CA GLY A 78 15.00 -3.81 6.02
C GLY A 78 16.10 -4.47 5.19
N PHE A 79 16.35 -5.76 5.40
CA PHE A 79 17.32 -6.52 4.62
C PHE A 79 16.98 -6.53 3.13
N ILE A 80 15.78 -7.01 2.77
CA ILE A 80 15.39 -7.20 1.36
C ILE A 80 15.34 -5.86 0.61
N CYS A 81 14.71 -4.85 1.19
CA CYS A 81 14.53 -3.56 0.53
C CYS A 81 15.84 -2.75 0.45
N SER A 82 16.82 -3.03 1.32
CA SER A 82 18.16 -2.43 1.22
C SER A 82 18.99 -3.10 0.13
N GLU A 83 18.91 -4.43 0.01
CA GLU A 83 19.62 -5.18 -1.03
C GLU A 83 19.03 -4.91 -2.42
N ARG A 84 17.69 -4.84 -2.51
CA ARG A 84 16.99 -4.72 -3.78
C ARG A 84 15.72 -3.88 -3.69
N LEU A 85 15.88 -2.56 -3.65
CA LEU A 85 14.77 -1.61 -3.51
C LEU A 85 13.59 -1.83 -4.47
N SER A 86 13.86 -2.24 -5.72
CA SER A 86 12.83 -2.46 -6.75
C SER A 86 11.81 -3.53 -6.39
N VAL A 87 12.17 -4.55 -5.58
CA VAL A 87 11.24 -5.62 -5.19
C VAL A 87 10.22 -5.15 -4.15
N CYS A 88 10.53 -4.07 -3.43
CA CYS A 88 9.62 -3.46 -2.45
C CYS A 88 8.68 -2.42 -3.07
N ALA A 89 8.89 -2.06 -4.34
CA ALA A 89 8.10 -1.05 -5.01
C ALA A 89 6.59 -1.40 -5.09
N GLY A 90 6.26 -2.69 -5.19
CA GLY A 90 4.88 -3.16 -5.19
C GLY A 90 4.13 -2.90 -3.88
N ILE A 91 4.82 -2.70 -2.76
CA ILE A 91 4.20 -2.45 -1.43
C ILE A 91 4.45 -1.03 -0.90
N ASN A 92 5.35 -0.29 -1.53
CA ASN A 92 5.77 1.03 -1.08
C ASN A 92 4.70 2.11 -1.30
N THR A 93 4.80 3.15 -0.47
CA THR A 93 3.92 4.32 -0.47
C THR A 93 4.80 5.57 -0.39
N ASN A 94 4.80 6.41 -1.41
CA ASN A 94 5.50 7.69 -1.41
C ASN A 94 4.51 8.81 -1.69
N THR A 95 4.15 9.57 -0.66
CA THR A 95 3.14 10.63 -0.73
C THR A 95 3.65 11.87 -1.48
N THR A 96 4.96 12.11 -1.49
CA THR A 96 5.56 13.28 -2.13
C THR A 96 5.62 13.11 -3.65
N THR A 97 6.03 11.92 -4.12
CA THR A 97 6.04 11.62 -5.55
C THR A 97 4.67 11.15 -6.05
N GLY A 98 3.81 10.67 -5.15
CA GLY A 98 2.53 10.07 -5.51
C GLY A 98 2.67 8.65 -6.05
N VAL A 99 3.77 7.96 -5.71
CA VAL A 99 4.03 6.59 -6.15
C VAL A 99 3.50 5.63 -5.09
N TYR A 100 2.49 4.85 -5.48
CA TYR A 100 1.88 3.83 -4.65
C TYR A 100 1.93 2.49 -5.38
N GLY A 101 2.54 1.51 -4.73
CA GLY A 101 2.58 0.14 -5.24
C GLY A 101 1.21 -0.53 -5.20
N ALA A 102 0.99 -1.49 -6.09
CA ALA A 102 -0.29 -2.18 -6.27
C ALA A 102 -0.80 -2.88 -5.01
N TYR A 103 0.10 -3.23 -4.09
CA TYR A 103 -0.16 -3.96 -2.85
C TYR A 103 0.09 -3.09 -1.61
N SER A 104 0.23 -1.77 -1.76
CA SER A 104 0.50 -0.85 -0.66
C SER A 104 -0.60 -0.81 0.41
N MET A 105 -1.81 -1.21 0.03
CA MET A 105 -3.00 -1.33 0.87
C MET A 105 -3.11 -2.69 1.59
N CYS A 106 -2.30 -3.68 1.21
CA CYS A 106 -2.31 -5.00 1.86
C CYS A 106 -1.72 -4.90 3.28
N ASN A 107 -2.04 -5.87 4.14
CA ASN A 107 -1.49 -5.91 5.50
C ASN A 107 0.00 -6.32 5.49
N ASP A 108 0.70 -6.13 6.62
CA ASP A 108 2.16 -6.29 6.64
C ASP A 108 2.62 -7.73 6.40
N THR A 109 1.86 -8.73 6.86
CA THR A 109 2.11 -10.15 6.53
C THR A 109 2.04 -10.39 5.03
N GLN A 110 1.02 -9.84 4.37
CA GLN A 110 0.83 -9.93 2.92
C GLN A 110 1.96 -9.22 2.17
N LYS A 111 2.32 -8.01 2.61
CA LYS A 111 3.39 -7.23 2.01
C LYS A 111 4.74 -7.93 2.13
N LEU A 112 5.05 -8.48 3.31
CA LEU A 112 6.31 -9.18 3.53
C LEU A 112 6.38 -10.45 2.68
N THR A 113 5.29 -11.21 2.64
CA THR A 113 5.17 -12.39 1.78
C THR A 113 5.43 -12.03 0.30
N TYR A 114 4.86 -10.93 -0.20
CA TYR A 114 5.12 -10.44 -1.56
C TYR A 114 6.59 -10.09 -1.79
N VAL A 115 7.20 -9.36 -0.85
CA VAL A 115 8.59 -8.89 -0.98
C VAL A 115 9.57 -10.07 -0.97
N MET A 116 9.35 -11.08 -0.13
CA MET A 116 10.16 -12.31 -0.09
C MET A 116 10.06 -13.09 -1.40
N ASP A 117 8.85 -13.23 -1.96
CA ASP A 117 8.66 -13.88 -3.25
C ASP A 117 9.31 -13.11 -4.40
N ALA A 118 9.12 -11.79 -4.43
CA ALA A 118 9.71 -10.93 -5.44
C ALA A 118 11.25 -10.98 -5.39
N TYR A 119 11.84 -11.01 -4.19
CA TYR A 119 13.27 -11.20 -4.00
C TYR A 119 13.73 -12.59 -4.45
N TYR A 120 13.04 -13.65 -4.05
CA TYR A 120 13.33 -15.02 -4.50
C TYR A 120 13.32 -15.13 -6.04
N LEU A 121 12.36 -14.50 -6.71
CA LEU A 121 12.28 -14.46 -8.17
C LEU A 121 13.41 -13.62 -8.80
N ASP A 122 13.74 -12.45 -8.24
CA ASP A 122 14.88 -11.62 -8.69
C ASP A 122 16.22 -12.37 -8.52
N GLN A 123 16.33 -13.21 -7.51
CA GLN A 123 17.48 -14.09 -7.25
C GLN A 123 17.44 -15.42 -8.04
N ASN A 124 16.77 -15.43 -9.19
CA ASN A 124 16.66 -16.59 -10.09
C ASN A 124 16.08 -17.85 -9.43
N SER A 125 15.21 -17.68 -8.43
CA SER A 125 14.59 -18.79 -7.69
C SER A 125 15.62 -19.70 -6.98
N ALA A 126 16.75 -19.13 -6.56
CA ALA A 126 17.71 -19.86 -5.72
C ALA A 126 17.07 -20.20 -4.37
N SER A 127 17.14 -21.46 -3.93
CA SER A 127 16.47 -21.89 -2.70
C SER A 127 16.96 -21.13 -1.46
N THR A 128 18.24 -20.76 -1.45
CA THR A 128 18.87 -19.95 -0.40
C THR A 128 18.32 -18.52 -0.35
N ALA A 129 17.75 -18.01 -1.44
CA ALA A 129 17.13 -16.69 -1.47
C ALA A 129 15.72 -16.68 -0.86
N CYS A 130 15.09 -17.84 -0.71
CA CYS A 130 13.80 -17.93 -0.03
C CYS A 130 13.94 -18.19 1.48
N ASP A 131 15.01 -18.84 1.92
CA ASP A 131 15.12 -19.30 3.31
C ASP A 131 15.08 -18.15 4.32
N HIS A 132 15.82 -17.05 4.07
CA HIS A 132 15.89 -15.87 4.95
C HIS A 132 16.10 -16.25 6.43
N ASP A 133 17.07 -17.13 6.70
CA ASP A 133 17.34 -17.69 8.03
C ASP A 133 16.12 -18.39 8.68
N GLY A 134 15.30 -19.05 7.86
CA GLY A 134 14.06 -19.73 8.25
C GLY A 134 12.82 -18.83 8.29
N ALA A 135 12.93 -17.56 7.91
CA ALA A 135 11.80 -16.64 7.87
C ALA A 135 10.82 -16.92 6.72
N ALA A 136 11.23 -17.67 5.69
CA ALA A 136 10.33 -18.10 4.62
C ALA A 136 10.58 -19.54 4.14
N GLU A 137 9.55 -20.07 3.50
CA GLU A 137 9.49 -21.42 2.98
C GLU A 137 9.03 -21.42 1.52
N ILE A 138 9.66 -22.25 0.70
CA ILE A 138 9.22 -22.48 -0.67
C ILE A 138 7.91 -23.27 -0.63
N ARG A 139 6.86 -22.69 -1.20
CA ARG A 139 5.58 -23.35 -1.42
C ARG A 139 5.58 -24.05 -2.77
N SER A 140 5.12 -25.29 -2.76
CA SER A 140 5.00 -26.08 -3.99
C SER A 140 3.80 -25.59 -4.81
N PHE A 141 4.09 -25.18 -6.06
CA PHE A 141 3.12 -24.82 -7.10
C PHE A 141 2.01 -23.83 -6.66
N PRO A 142 2.24 -22.51 -6.76
CA PRO A 142 1.15 -21.54 -6.63
C PRO A 142 0.03 -21.86 -7.63
N ARG A 143 -1.21 -21.85 -7.14
CA ARG A 143 -2.40 -22.17 -7.93
C ARG A 143 -3.45 -21.06 -7.82
N PRO A 144 -3.15 -19.83 -8.30
CA PRO A 144 -4.16 -18.79 -8.36
C PRO A 144 -5.29 -19.23 -9.30
N THR A 145 -6.53 -18.97 -8.90
CA THR A 145 -7.71 -19.17 -9.74
C THR A 145 -7.63 -18.30 -11.00
N SER A 146 -8.47 -18.58 -12.01
CA SER A 146 -8.57 -17.72 -13.19
C SER A 146 -8.95 -16.27 -12.83
N SER A 147 -9.85 -16.09 -11.84
CA SER A 147 -10.21 -14.76 -11.32
C SER A 147 -9.02 -14.05 -10.68
N CYS A 148 -8.19 -14.77 -9.92
CA CYS A 148 -6.98 -14.19 -9.35
C CYS A 148 -5.97 -13.79 -10.42
N LYS A 149 -5.75 -14.63 -11.44
CA LYS A 149 -4.87 -14.28 -12.57
C LYS A 149 -5.33 -12.99 -13.26
N ALA A 150 -6.64 -12.80 -13.44
CA ALA A 150 -7.18 -11.57 -14.02
C ALA A 150 -6.85 -10.33 -13.16
N LYS A 151 -7.10 -10.39 -11.84
CA LYS A 151 -6.78 -9.30 -10.90
C LYS A 151 -5.28 -8.99 -10.85
N LEU A 152 -4.43 -10.01 -10.85
CA LEU A 152 -2.98 -9.83 -10.86
C LEU A 152 -2.50 -9.16 -12.16
N ASN A 153 -3.06 -9.56 -13.29
CA ASN A 153 -2.75 -8.94 -14.58
C ASN A 153 -3.20 -7.47 -14.65
N GLU A 154 -4.33 -7.13 -14.04
CA GLU A 154 -4.84 -5.75 -13.97
C GLU A 154 -3.85 -4.80 -13.30
N VAL A 155 -3.13 -5.26 -12.27
CA VAL A 155 -2.19 -4.42 -11.51
C VAL A 155 -0.73 -4.58 -11.93
N ALA A 156 -0.40 -5.49 -12.86
CA ALA A 156 0.97 -5.79 -13.26
C ALA A 156 1.72 -4.55 -13.82
N SER A 157 1.01 -3.68 -14.53
CA SER A 157 1.57 -2.43 -15.06
C SER A 157 1.90 -1.43 -13.93
N ASN A 158 1.08 -1.36 -12.88
CA ASN A 158 1.35 -0.52 -11.71
C ASN A 158 2.58 -1.03 -10.95
N VAL A 159 2.73 -2.35 -10.74
CA VAL A 159 3.92 -2.92 -10.10
C VAL A 159 5.19 -2.53 -10.86
N THR A 160 5.17 -2.67 -12.19
CA THR A 160 6.32 -2.31 -13.04
C THR A 160 6.62 -0.82 -13.02
N TRP A 161 5.58 0.02 -13.08
CA TRP A 161 5.71 1.47 -12.99
C TRP A 161 6.30 1.90 -11.64
N ALA A 162 5.79 1.37 -10.53
CA ALA A 162 6.29 1.68 -9.20
C ALA A 162 7.76 1.26 -9.06
N ALA A 163 8.14 0.09 -9.57
CA ALA A 163 9.53 -0.37 -9.57
C ALA A 163 10.45 0.55 -10.37
N THR A 164 9.98 1.06 -11.51
CA THR A 164 10.76 2.01 -12.32
C THR A 164 10.87 3.38 -11.64
N ALA A 165 9.78 3.85 -11.03
CA ALA A 165 9.73 5.14 -10.35
C ALA A 165 10.54 5.19 -9.04
N THR A 166 10.87 4.03 -8.47
CA THR A 166 11.67 3.89 -7.24
C THR A 166 13.13 3.48 -7.49
N ALA A 167 13.50 3.18 -8.75
CA ALA A 167 14.86 2.82 -9.13
C ALA A 167 15.81 4.02 -9.35
N SER A 168 15.41 5.22 -8.88
CA SER A 168 16.14 6.49 -9.06
C SER A 168 16.82 6.96 -7.79
#